data_AF-A0A952JAQ6-F1
#
_entry.id   AF-A0A952JAQ6-F1
#
_cell.length_a   1.000
_cell.length_b   1.000
_cell.length_c   1.000
_cell.angle_alpha   90.00
_cell.angle_beta   90.00
_cell.angle_gamma   90.00
#
_symmetry.space_group_name_H-M   'P 1'
#
loop_
_entity.id
_entity.type
_entity.pdbx_description
1 polymer ?
#
loop_
_entity_poly.entity_id
_entity_poly.type
_entity_poly.pdbx_seq_one_letter_code
_entity_poly.pdbx_strand_id
1 'polypeptide(L)'
;MLENDFNSPDFGEIMELIQQYEEAVKANSTLNFSEEDFEKIIVFYQDNHEFKKAMTVANSALEFFPFSAEFLIKKAEVFAEQNHLDEALDFIGYAETFDPSDVRIPLTRADILLFKGMHDAALAEIERGFELAQTNEDRCELYLEKADVHEDKEQYSEVISALQNALKNEPQNEEALNRLWYAYEITERFDESIIFHHAQIEKTPYSHLAWFNLGHAFAGKQNWEKAQDAFEFVIAIKEDFDAGYICIADVKFMKEEYAEALDFYLEAIRLSKPQKELYLKTGECFDKLNDTPKARLYTRKAIAADPHYAEAFYLLGEIYKKEENWQQAISAYERAVKFNKENIDYLLGLADAYLQVEELDRAVALFEQILDSDSKFKGHWINLAAAYFEMQDYEAAFTLLKEAELKFEGEADILYIKAALYYKAGNKHEAILSLEKALMLNFDLHKVIFDLFEELADDPVLLQIIEQYRD
;
A
#
# COMPACT_ATOMS: atom_id res chain seq x y z
N MET A 1 16.13 -13.29 6.83
CA MET A 1 16.95 -12.63 7.86
C MET A 1 16.84 -11.12 7.75
N LEU A 2 16.20 -10.49 8.74
CA LEU A 2 16.31 -9.05 8.97
C LEU A 2 17.75 -8.75 9.43
N GLU A 3 18.35 -7.67 8.93
CA GLU A 3 19.75 -7.26 9.19
C GLU A 3 20.05 -6.91 10.68
N ASN A 4 19.09 -7.12 11.60
CA ASN A 4 19.19 -6.69 13.00
C ASN A 4 19.71 -7.75 13.99
N ASP A 5 19.84 -9.03 13.62
CA ASP A 5 20.23 -10.08 14.57
C ASP A 5 21.74 -10.20 14.84
N PHE A 6 22.59 -9.55 14.06
CA PHE A 6 24.06 -9.68 14.21
C PHE A 6 24.62 -9.11 15.52
N ASN A 7 23.85 -8.34 16.27
CA ASN A 7 24.28 -7.69 17.52
C ASN A 7 23.51 -8.15 18.76
N SER A 8 22.68 -9.19 18.69
CA SER A 8 22.07 -9.77 19.89
C SER A 8 23.14 -10.53 20.69
N PRO A 9 23.11 -10.50 22.04
CA PRO A 9 24.01 -11.31 22.87
C PRO A 9 23.96 -12.80 22.50
N ASP A 10 22.79 -13.28 22.05
CA ASP A 10 22.53 -14.67 21.68
C ASP A 10 23.24 -15.07 20.37
N PHE A 11 23.45 -14.14 19.42
CA PHE A 11 24.12 -14.46 18.17
C PHE A 11 25.59 -14.87 18.38
N GLY A 12 26.29 -14.19 19.30
CA GLY A 12 27.67 -14.56 19.65
C GLY A 12 27.77 -15.97 20.22
N GLU A 13 26.84 -16.34 21.11
CA GLU A 13 26.78 -17.68 21.71
C GLU A 13 26.44 -18.75 20.67
N ILE A 14 25.48 -18.48 19.77
CA ILE A 14 25.13 -19.38 18.66
C ILE A 14 26.34 -19.61 17.74
N MET A 15 27.08 -18.55 17.39
CA MET A 15 28.26 -18.68 16.53
C MET A 15 29.40 -19.48 17.19
N GLU A 16 29.63 -19.30 18.50
CA GLU A 16 30.56 -20.14 19.25
C GLU A 16 30.11 -21.60 19.26
N LEU A 17 28.82 -21.86 19.46
CA LEU A 17 28.24 -23.20 19.46
C LEU A 17 28.41 -23.90 18.11
N ILE A 18 28.15 -23.19 17.01
CA ILE A 18 28.35 -23.70 15.63
C ILE A 18 29.82 -24.00 15.38
N GLN A 19 30.73 -23.11 15.80
CA GLN A 19 32.16 -23.33 15.65
C GLN A 19 32.60 -24.59 16.41
N GLN A 20 32.16 -24.76 17.66
CA GLN A 20 32.46 -25.94 18.47
C GLN A 20 31.94 -27.22 17.81
N TYR A 21 30.72 -27.19 17.29
CA TYR A 21 30.15 -28.33 16.58
C TYR A 21 30.96 -28.68 15.32
N GLU A 22 31.27 -27.69 14.47
CA GLU A 22 32.04 -27.93 13.26
C GLU A 22 33.46 -28.44 13.53
N GLU A 23 34.14 -27.89 14.55
CA GLU A 23 35.45 -28.36 14.97
C GLU A 23 35.39 -29.80 15.48
N ALA A 24 34.37 -30.13 16.28
CA ALA A 24 34.19 -31.47 16.81
C ALA A 24 33.92 -32.50 15.71
N VAL A 25 33.10 -32.15 14.71
CA VAL A 25 32.84 -33.00 13.53
C VAL A 25 34.11 -33.16 12.69
N LYS A 26 34.87 -32.08 12.43
CA LYS A 26 36.14 -32.13 11.68
C LYS A 26 37.20 -32.98 12.40
N ALA A 27 37.25 -32.91 13.73
CA ALA A 27 38.18 -33.67 14.56
C ALA A 27 37.74 -35.12 14.80
N ASN A 28 36.53 -35.51 14.36
CA ASN A 28 35.89 -36.78 14.67
C ASN A 28 35.86 -37.07 16.18
N SER A 29 35.64 -36.02 16.98
CA SER A 29 35.56 -36.07 18.43
C SER A 29 34.13 -36.30 18.91
N THR A 30 33.97 -36.72 20.17
CA THR A 30 32.65 -36.89 20.80
C THR A 30 31.89 -35.57 20.86
N LEU A 31 30.66 -35.60 20.35
CA LEU A 31 29.72 -34.48 20.37
C LEU A 31 29.04 -34.42 21.75
N ASN A 32 29.49 -33.51 22.61
CA ASN A 32 28.93 -33.31 23.96
C ASN A 32 27.98 -32.11 23.95
N PHE A 33 26.86 -32.23 23.25
CA PHE A 33 25.84 -31.18 23.12
C PHE A 33 24.53 -31.64 23.78
N SER A 34 23.82 -30.71 24.41
CA SER A 34 22.47 -30.92 24.93
C SER A 34 21.42 -30.92 23.81
N GLU A 35 20.16 -31.26 24.12
CA GLU A 35 19.10 -31.18 23.12
C GLU A 35 18.89 -29.75 22.60
N GLU A 36 18.92 -28.77 23.51
CA GLU A 36 18.82 -27.34 23.20
C GLU A 36 19.99 -26.86 22.32
N ASP A 37 21.20 -27.36 22.55
CA ASP A 37 22.37 -27.01 21.73
C ASP A 37 22.19 -27.52 20.29
N PHE A 38 21.74 -28.76 20.11
CA PHE A 38 21.48 -29.31 18.79
C PHE A 38 20.36 -28.55 18.08
N GLU A 39 19.28 -28.21 18.79
CA GLU A 39 18.18 -27.41 18.26
C GLU A 39 18.68 -26.06 17.72
N LYS A 40 19.44 -25.30 18.51
CA LYS A 40 20.01 -24.01 18.09
C LYS A 40 20.87 -24.13 16.84
N ILE A 41 21.68 -25.18 16.73
CA ILE A 41 22.52 -25.42 15.55
C ILE A 41 21.66 -25.77 14.32
N ILE A 42 20.60 -26.57 14.48
CA ILE A 42 19.68 -26.92 13.39
C ILE A 42 18.98 -25.66 12.86
N VAL A 43 18.38 -24.88 13.76
CA VAL A 43 17.68 -23.62 13.43
C VAL A 43 18.63 -22.67 12.72
N PHE A 44 19.85 -22.48 13.21
CA PHE A 44 20.83 -21.63 12.53
C PHE A 44 21.08 -22.06 11.07
N TYR A 45 21.31 -23.35 10.82
CA TYR A 45 21.54 -23.80 9.45
C TYR A 45 20.29 -23.71 8.58
N GLN A 46 19.10 -23.90 9.16
CA GLN A 46 17.82 -23.75 8.48
C GLN A 46 17.57 -22.29 8.07
N ASP A 47 17.76 -21.34 8.98
CA ASP A 47 17.61 -19.89 8.71
C ASP A 47 18.58 -19.37 7.64
N ASN A 48 19.75 -20.01 7.52
CA ASN A 48 20.74 -19.74 6.48
C ASN A 48 20.50 -20.55 5.18
N HIS A 49 19.37 -21.26 5.08
CA HIS A 49 19.01 -22.16 3.97
C HIS A 49 20.04 -23.25 3.67
N GLU A 50 20.86 -23.62 4.66
CA GLU A 50 21.82 -24.72 4.61
C GLU A 50 21.17 -26.05 5.02
N PHE A 51 20.04 -26.38 4.38
CA PHE A 51 19.17 -27.52 4.75
C PHE A 51 19.89 -28.87 4.88
N LYS A 52 20.91 -29.12 4.05
CA LYS A 52 21.72 -30.35 4.16
C LYS A 52 22.48 -30.43 5.47
N LYS A 53 23.02 -29.30 5.95
CA LYS A 53 23.71 -29.25 7.24
C LYS A 53 22.71 -29.37 8.38
N ALA A 54 21.58 -28.65 8.32
CA ALA A 54 20.49 -28.78 9.29
C ALA A 54 20.05 -30.25 9.44
N MET A 55 19.80 -30.94 8.33
CA MET A 55 19.47 -32.37 8.32
C MET A 55 20.59 -33.26 8.87
N THR A 56 21.85 -32.93 8.60
CA THR A 56 23.00 -33.69 9.13
C THR A 56 23.06 -33.57 10.63
N VAL A 57 22.89 -32.35 11.17
CA VAL A 57 22.87 -32.08 12.61
C VAL A 57 21.69 -32.80 13.27
N ALA A 58 20.49 -32.71 12.70
CA ALA A 58 19.31 -33.40 13.22
C ALA A 58 19.46 -34.93 13.23
N ASN A 59 20.08 -35.50 12.19
CA ASN A 59 20.39 -36.94 12.16
C ASN A 59 21.44 -37.31 13.23
N SER A 60 22.49 -36.49 13.42
CA SER A 60 23.45 -36.69 14.50
C SER A 60 22.79 -36.60 15.87
N ALA A 61 21.91 -35.62 16.08
CA ALA A 61 21.16 -35.48 17.33
C ALA A 61 20.33 -36.73 17.64
N LEU A 62 19.64 -37.29 16.64
CA LEU A 62 18.88 -38.55 16.78
C LEU A 62 19.75 -39.78 17.06
N GLU A 63 21.05 -39.77 16.78
CA GLU A 63 21.94 -40.85 17.23
C GLU A 63 22.13 -40.83 18.76
N PHE A 64 22.12 -39.65 19.37
CA PHE A 64 22.24 -39.46 20.82
C PHE A 64 20.88 -39.45 21.54
N PHE A 65 19.83 -38.98 20.86
CA PHE A 65 18.47 -38.83 21.38
C PHE A 65 17.45 -39.53 20.45
N PRO A 66 17.45 -40.88 20.35
CA PRO A 66 16.70 -41.61 19.31
C PRO A 66 15.18 -41.52 19.38
N PHE A 67 14.62 -40.99 20.47
CA PHE A 67 13.18 -40.90 20.72
C PHE A 67 12.72 -39.46 20.96
N SER A 68 13.56 -38.47 20.65
CA SER A 68 13.20 -37.06 20.82
C SER A 68 12.25 -36.64 19.69
N ALA A 69 11.01 -36.30 20.05
CA ALA A 69 10.02 -35.76 19.12
C ALA A 69 10.49 -34.43 18.52
N GLU A 70 11.24 -33.63 19.30
CA GLU A 70 11.89 -32.38 18.89
C GLU A 70 12.59 -32.50 17.55
N PHE A 71 13.58 -33.39 17.46
CA PHE A 71 14.39 -33.51 16.25
C PHE A 71 13.64 -34.12 15.07
N LEU A 72 12.54 -34.84 15.32
CA LEU A 72 11.65 -35.32 14.26
C LEU A 72 10.78 -34.18 13.71
N ILE A 73 10.28 -33.31 14.58
CA ILE A 73 9.57 -32.08 14.19
C ILE A 73 10.51 -31.17 13.38
N LYS A 74 11.73 -30.92 13.87
CA LYS A 74 12.73 -30.13 13.13
C LYS A 74 13.07 -30.71 11.76
N LYS A 75 13.15 -32.04 11.64
CA LYS A 75 13.31 -32.69 10.32
C LYS A 75 12.10 -32.43 9.44
N ALA A 76 10.89 -32.51 9.97
CA ALA A 76 9.68 -32.23 9.21
C ALA A 76 9.67 -30.78 8.68
N GLU A 77 9.98 -29.79 9.53
CA GLU A 77 10.11 -28.37 9.13
C GLU A 77 11.11 -28.20 7.97
N VAL A 78 12.31 -28.78 8.09
CA VAL A 78 13.35 -28.71 7.04
C VAL A 78 12.91 -29.39 5.74
N PHE A 79 12.15 -30.49 5.80
CA PHE A 79 11.58 -31.11 4.60
C PHE A 79 10.44 -30.26 4.00
N ALA A 80 9.62 -29.63 4.84
CA ALA A 80 8.52 -28.77 4.41
C ALA A 80 9.03 -27.54 3.64
N GLU A 81 10.08 -26.87 4.13
CA GLU A 81 10.72 -25.75 3.44
C GLU A 81 11.35 -26.13 2.09
N GLN A 82 11.75 -27.40 1.93
CA GLN A 82 12.22 -27.95 0.66
C GLN A 82 11.07 -28.43 -0.25
N ASN A 83 9.81 -28.19 0.14
CA ASN A 83 8.60 -28.62 -0.55
C ASN A 83 8.46 -30.15 -0.67
N HIS A 84 9.09 -30.90 0.24
CA HIS A 84 8.95 -32.35 0.37
C HIS A 84 7.88 -32.66 1.44
N LEU A 85 6.64 -32.29 1.14
CA LEU A 85 5.55 -32.19 2.11
C LEU A 85 5.06 -33.57 2.60
N ASP A 86 5.15 -34.61 1.77
CA ASP A 86 4.75 -35.96 2.19
C ASP A 86 5.75 -36.57 3.17
N GLU A 87 7.05 -36.42 2.90
CA GLU A 87 8.11 -36.84 3.82
C GLU A 87 8.07 -36.05 5.13
N ALA A 88 7.74 -34.76 5.08
CA ALA A 88 7.54 -33.95 6.28
C ALA A 88 6.41 -34.52 7.17
N LEU A 89 5.26 -34.88 6.56
CA LEU A 89 4.16 -35.52 7.29
C LEU A 89 4.54 -36.88 7.88
N ASP A 90 5.37 -37.67 7.19
CA ASP A 90 5.89 -38.93 7.73
C ASP A 90 6.69 -38.69 9.02
N PHE A 91 7.58 -37.68 9.03
CA PHE A 91 8.35 -37.32 10.24
C PHE A 91 7.47 -36.81 11.37
N ILE A 92 6.43 -36.03 11.08
CA ILE A 92 5.45 -35.61 12.09
C ILE A 92 4.68 -36.82 12.64
N GLY A 93 4.35 -37.82 11.82
CA GLY A 93 3.75 -39.07 12.28
C GLY A 93 4.68 -39.88 13.20
N TYR A 94 5.99 -39.87 12.92
CA TYR A 94 6.98 -40.47 13.81
C TYR A 94 7.09 -39.69 15.13
N ALA A 95 7.14 -38.36 15.09
CA ALA A 95 7.17 -37.52 16.29
C ALA A 95 5.98 -37.81 17.22
N GLU A 96 4.77 -37.90 16.65
CA GLU A 96 3.52 -38.20 17.38
C GLU A 96 3.54 -39.58 18.05
N THR A 97 4.28 -40.53 17.49
CA THR A 97 4.43 -41.85 18.12
C THR A 97 5.25 -41.79 19.41
N PHE A 98 6.19 -40.84 19.51
CA PHE A 98 7.07 -40.69 20.67
C PHE A 98 6.52 -39.73 21.72
N ASP A 99 5.91 -38.61 21.29
CA ASP A 99 5.25 -37.66 22.19
C ASP A 99 3.92 -37.17 21.61
N PRO A 100 2.81 -37.89 21.81
CA PRO A 100 1.50 -37.50 21.30
C PRO A 100 0.90 -36.26 22.00
N SER A 101 1.52 -35.77 23.08
CA SER A 101 1.04 -34.61 23.84
C SER A 101 1.71 -33.29 23.45
N ASP A 102 2.75 -33.33 22.62
CA ASP A 102 3.45 -32.14 22.16
C ASP A 102 2.58 -31.33 21.19
N VAL A 103 2.29 -30.08 21.56
CA VAL A 103 1.45 -29.15 20.79
C VAL A 103 2.09 -28.72 19.46
N ARG A 104 3.42 -28.81 19.36
CA ARG A 104 4.14 -28.47 18.12
C ARG A 104 3.82 -29.44 17.00
N ILE A 105 3.41 -30.67 17.32
CA ILE A 105 3.01 -31.67 16.32
C ILE A 105 1.78 -31.21 15.52
N PRO A 106 0.62 -30.90 16.14
CA PRO A 106 -0.49 -30.33 15.39
C PRO A 106 -0.16 -29.00 14.70
N LEU A 107 0.65 -28.13 15.31
CA LEU A 107 1.07 -26.86 14.71
C LEU A 107 1.85 -27.10 13.41
N THR A 108 2.98 -27.80 13.46
CA THR A 108 3.79 -28.11 12.27
C THR A 108 3.00 -28.92 11.24
N ARG A 109 2.09 -29.80 11.68
CA ARG A 109 1.21 -30.52 10.75
C ARG A 109 0.24 -29.57 10.03
N ALA A 110 -0.34 -28.61 10.73
CA ALA A 110 -1.24 -27.63 10.16
C ALA A 110 -0.53 -26.77 9.11
N ASP A 111 0.67 -26.29 9.40
CA ASP A 111 1.51 -25.52 8.47
C ASP A 111 1.84 -26.34 7.21
N ILE A 112 2.27 -27.60 7.36
CA ILE A 112 2.51 -28.49 6.20
C ILE A 112 1.24 -28.71 5.38
N LEU A 113 0.09 -28.85 6.03
CA LEU A 113 -1.21 -28.99 5.34
C LEU A 113 -1.64 -27.71 4.64
N LEU A 114 -1.31 -26.54 5.20
CA LEU A 114 -1.51 -25.24 4.59
C LEU A 114 -0.66 -25.10 3.32
N PHE A 115 0.62 -25.49 3.33
CA PHE A 115 1.45 -25.56 2.12
C PHE A 115 0.88 -26.49 1.03
N LYS A 116 0.12 -27.52 1.43
CA LYS A 116 -0.61 -28.40 0.50
C LYS A 116 -1.94 -27.82 0.01
N GLY A 117 -2.35 -26.66 0.50
CA GLY A 117 -3.66 -26.03 0.23
C GLY A 117 -4.83 -26.78 0.87
N MET A 118 -4.59 -27.55 1.94
CA MET A 118 -5.59 -28.36 2.63
C MET A 118 -6.14 -27.64 3.87
N HIS A 119 -6.77 -26.48 3.68
CA HIS A 119 -7.15 -25.58 4.78
C HIS A 119 -8.04 -26.22 5.86
N ASP A 120 -9.04 -26.99 5.47
CA ASP A 120 -9.96 -27.60 6.44
C ASP A 120 -9.27 -28.68 7.29
N ALA A 121 -8.27 -29.36 6.73
CA ALA A 121 -7.45 -30.31 7.46
C ALA A 121 -6.48 -29.59 8.41
N ALA A 122 -5.87 -28.49 7.96
CA ALA A 122 -5.03 -27.64 8.81
C ALA A 122 -5.84 -27.11 10.01
N LEU A 123 -7.03 -26.55 9.78
CA LEU A 123 -7.93 -26.11 10.86
C LEU A 123 -8.26 -27.25 11.84
N ALA A 124 -8.49 -28.47 11.36
CA ALA A 124 -8.76 -29.61 12.23
C ALA A 124 -7.56 -29.97 13.13
N GLU A 125 -6.34 -29.86 12.61
CA GLU A 125 -5.11 -30.07 13.41
C GLU A 125 -4.92 -28.94 14.43
N ILE A 126 -5.22 -27.68 14.08
CA ILE A 126 -5.18 -26.56 15.02
C ILE A 126 -6.19 -26.76 16.17
N GLU A 127 -7.41 -27.20 15.86
CA GLU A 127 -8.41 -27.51 16.90
C GLU A 127 -7.93 -28.65 17.82
N ARG A 128 -7.25 -29.66 17.27
CA ARG A 128 -6.58 -30.70 18.08
C ARG A 128 -5.46 -30.10 18.93
N GLY A 129 -4.68 -29.16 18.39
CA GLY A 129 -3.66 -28.42 19.14
C GLY A 129 -4.23 -27.68 20.35
N PHE A 130 -5.41 -27.08 20.24
CA PHE A 130 -6.05 -26.41 21.39
C PHE A 130 -6.43 -27.36 22.53
N GLU A 131 -6.63 -28.65 22.25
CA GLU A 131 -6.87 -29.68 23.28
C GLU A 131 -5.57 -30.05 24.02
N LEU A 132 -4.41 -29.91 23.37
CA LEU A 132 -3.09 -30.21 23.91
C LEU A 132 -2.41 -29.02 24.58
N ALA A 133 -2.76 -27.79 24.16
CA ALA A 133 -2.17 -26.54 24.65
C ALA A 133 -2.25 -26.40 26.17
N GLN A 134 -1.11 -26.20 26.81
CA GLN A 134 -0.96 -26.09 28.27
C GLN A 134 -0.67 -24.65 28.71
N THR A 135 -0.05 -23.86 27.85
CA THR A 135 0.35 -22.48 28.15
C THR A 135 -0.43 -21.45 27.33
N ASN A 136 -0.32 -20.18 27.69
CA ASN A 136 -0.84 -19.08 26.89
C ASN A 136 -0.02 -18.90 25.59
N GLU A 137 1.27 -19.21 25.64
CA GLU A 137 2.18 -19.18 24.49
C GLU A 137 1.73 -20.21 23.44
N ASP A 138 1.50 -21.47 23.83
CA ASP A 138 0.96 -22.51 22.95
C ASP A 138 -0.35 -22.06 22.29
N ARG A 139 -1.26 -21.46 23.08
CA ARG A 139 -2.54 -20.96 22.59
C ARG A 139 -2.35 -19.80 21.62
N CYS A 140 -1.38 -18.93 21.87
CA CYS A 140 -1.04 -17.82 21.00
C CYS A 140 -0.58 -18.34 19.63
N GLU A 141 0.36 -19.28 19.61
CA GLU A 141 0.87 -19.90 18.38
C GLU A 141 -0.24 -20.56 17.58
N LEU A 142 -1.14 -21.31 18.24
CA LEU A 142 -2.30 -21.91 17.56
C LEU A 142 -3.26 -20.88 16.96
N TYR A 143 -3.43 -19.72 17.60
CA TYR A 143 -4.23 -18.64 17.03
C TYR A 143 -3.51 -17.92 15.88
N LEU A 144 -2.17 -17.82 15.90
CA LEU A 144 -1.39 -17.28 14.78
C LEU A 144 -1.49 -18.21 13.56
N GLU A 145 -1.28 -19.51 13.76
CA GLU A 145 -1.46 -20.53 12.70
C GLU A 145 -2.89 -20.51 12.14
N LYS A 146 -3.89 -20.32 13.02
CA LYS A 146 -5.28 -20.16 12.57
C LYS A 146 -5.49 -18.90 11.74
N ALA A 147 -4.80 -17.81 12.07
CA ALA A 147 -4.83 -16.59 11.28
C ALA A 147 -4.22 -16.84 9.89
N ASP A 148 -3.10 -17.57 9.79
CA ASP A 148 -2.46 -17.92 8.51
C ASP A 148 -3.41 -18.70 7.59
N VAL A 149 -4.09 -19.72 8.13
CA VAL A 149 -5.06 -20.50 7.35
C VAL A 149 -6.24 -19.63 6.88
N HIS A 150 -6.68 -18.66 7.67
CA HIS A 150 -7.75 -17.74 7.25
C HIS A 150 -7.26 -16.65 6.30
N GLU A 151 -6.01 -16.21 6.39
CA GLU A 151 -5.38 -15.28 5.44
C GLU A 151 -5.26 -15.90 4.04
N ASP A 152 -4.82 -17.16 3.92
CA ASP A 152 -4.76 -17.85 2.61
C ASP A 152 -6.15 -18.07 1.99
N LYS A 153 -7.21 -18.08 2.83
CA LYS A 153 -8.62 -18.10 2.40
C LYS A 153 -9.22 -16.71 2.15
N GLU A 154 -8.45 -15.64 2.35
CA GLU A 154 -8.88 -14.23 2.30
C GLU A 154 -10.05 -13.91 3.28
N GLN A 155 -10.14 -14.64 4.38
CA GLN A 155 -11.18 -14.53 5.41
C GLN A 155 -10.78 -13.55 6.53
N TYR A 156 -10.60 -12.28 6.19
CA TYR A 156 -10.03 -11.27 7.10
C TYR A 156 -10.83 -11.02 8.40
N SER A 157 -12.14 -11.33 8.43
CA SER A 157 -12.92 -11.22 9.67
C SER A 157 -12.50 -12.28 10.70
N GLU A 158 -12.18 -13.48 10.22
CA GLU A 158 -11.68 -14.60 11.01
C GLU A 158 -10.22 -14.39 11.40
N VAL A 159 -9.41 -13.78 10.52
CA VAL A 159 -8.04 -13.33 10.83
C VAL A 159 -8.04 -12.38 12.03
N ILE A 160 -8.87 -11.33 12.00
CA ILE A 160 -9.01 -10.40 13.14
C ILE A 160 -9.36 -11.16 14.42
N SER A 161 -10.33 -12.08 14.36
CA SER A 161 -10.74 -12.87 15.53
C SER A 161 -9.58 -13.72 16.08
N ALA A 162 -8.83 -14.39 15.21
CA ALA A 162 -7.69 -15.20 15.57
C ALA A 162 -6.57 -14.36 16.22
N LEU A 163 -6.14 -13.29 15.56
CA LEU A 163 -5.12 -12.36 16.08
C LEU A 163 -5.54 -11.68 17.40
N GLN A 164 -6.81 -11.30 17.55
CA GLN A 164 -7.33 -10.78 18.82
C GLN A 164 -7.23 -11.83 19.94
N ASN A 165 -7.47 -13.10 19.64
CA ASN A 165 -7.37 -14.17 20.63
C ASN A 165 -5.91 -14.51 20.93
N ALA A 166 -5.01 -14.46 19.95
CA ALA A 166 -3.56 -14.52 20.18
C ALA A 166 -3.14 -13.45 21.21
N LEU A 167 -3.52 -12.19 20.98
CA LEU A 167 -3.22 -11.06 21.88
C LEU A 167 -3.98 -11.04 23.21
N LYS A 168 -5.01 -11.89 23.38
CA LYS A 168 -5.61 -12.11 24.71
C LYS A 168 -4.75 -13.06 25.56
N ASN A 169 -4.02 -13.97 24.92
CA ASN A 169 -3.11 -14.89 25.59
C ASN A 169 -1.75 -14.22 25.80
N GLU A 170 -1.19 -13.60 24.76
CA GLU A 170 0.09 -12.89 24.78
C GLU A 170 -0.06 -11.43 24.29
N PRO A 171 -0.36 -10.47 25.18
CA PRO A 171 -0.67 -9.07 24.81
C PRO A 171 0.45 -8.28 24.13
N GLN A 172 1.69 -8.78 24.17
CA GLN A 172 2.86 -8.14 23.56
C GLN A 172 3.42 -8.93 22.38
N ASN A 173 2.71 -9.96 21.90
CA ASN A 173 3.13 -10.70 20.72
C ASN A 173 3.22 -9.75 19.51
N GLU A 174 4.44 -9.50 19.05
CA GLU A 174 4.70 -8.50 18.01
C GLU A 174 4.14 -8.92 16.66
N GLU A 175 4.17 -10.22 16.33
CA GLU A 175 3.64 -10.74 15.08
C GLU A 175 2.13 -10.43 14.96
N ALA A 176 1.35 -10.77 15.98
CA ALA A 176 -0.08 -10.50 15.97
C ALA A 176 -0.38 -8.99 15.92
N LEU A 177 0.37 -8.15 16.65
CA LEU A 177 0.19 -6.70 16.59
C LEU A 177 0.52 -6.15 15.20
N ASN A 178 1.62 -6.59 14.57
CA ASN A 178 2.02 -6.15 13.24
C ASN A 178 1.02 -6.53 12.14
N ARG A 179 0.34 -7.66 12.29
CA ARG A 179 -0.67 -8.14 11.33
C ARG A 179 -2.05 -7.53 11.54
N LEU A 180 -2.41 -7.23 12.79
CA LEU A 180 -3.80 -6.88 13.15
C LEU A 180 -4.29 -5.55 12.55
N TRP A 181 -3.45 -4.51 12.50
CA TRP A 181 -3.89 -3.23 11.94
C TRP A 181 -4.23 -3.35 10.45
N TYR A 182 -3.44 -4.12 9.69
CA TYR A 182 -3.66 -4.34 8.26
C TYR A 182 -4.98 -5.08 8.02
N ALA A 183 -5.29 -6.10 8.82
CA ALA A 183 -6.55 -6.81 8.74
C ALA A 183 -7.76 -5.88 9.04
N TYR A 184 -7.61 -4.95 9.98
CA TYR A 184 -8.61 -3.91 10.24
C TYR A 184 -8.76 -2.90 9.10
N GLU A 185 -7.66 -2.51 8.46
CA GLU A 185 -7.65 -1.59 7.31
C GLU A 185 -8.43 -2.19 6.14
N ILE A 186 -8.11 -3.43 5.74
CA ILE A 186 -8.79 -4.12 4.63
C ILE A 186 -10.29 -4.25 4.87
N THR A 187 -10.69 -4.51 6.12
CA THR A 187 -12.10 -4.73 6.47
C THR A 187 -12.83 -3.43 6.82
N GLU A 188 -12.13 -2.31 6.90
CA GLU A 188 -12.63 -1.01 7.37
C GLU A 188 -13.31 -1.06 8.76
N ARG A 189 -12.96 -2.06 9.60
CA ARG A 189 -13.58 -2.29 10.92
C ARG A 189 -12.91 -1.44 12.01
N PHE A 190 -12.74 -0.15 11.75
CA PHE A 190 -11.97 0.77 12.58
C PHE A 190 -12.53 0.96 13.99
N ASP A 191 -13.85 0.99 14.16
CA ASP A 191 -14.48 1.13 15.49
C ASP A 191 -14.14 -0.04 16.43
N GLU A 192 -14.08 -1.25 15.88
CA GLU A 192 -13.70 -2.43 16.65
C GLU A 192 -12.21 -2.43 16.99
N SER A 193 -11.36 -1.98 16.06
CA SER A 193 -9.94 -1.76 16.32
C SER A 193 -9.71 -0.76 17.45
N ILE A 194 -10.41 0.37 17.45
CA ILE A 194 -10.30 1.39 18.49
C ILE A 194 -10.66 0.81 19.87
N ILE A 195 -11.78 0.09 19.96
CA ILE A 195 -12.21 -0.53 21.22
C ILE A 195 -11.18 -1.55 21.71
N PHE A 196 -10.70 -2.41 20.81
CA PHE A 196 -9.73 -3.45 21.15
C PHE A 196 -8.39 -2.89 21.60
N HIS A 197 -7.80 -1.96 20.82
CA HIS A 197 -6.49 -1.40 21.13
C HIS A 197 -6.51 -0.48 22.36
N HIS A 198 -7.61 0.24 22.63
CA HIS A 198 -7.75 0.93 23.92
C HIS A 198 -7.69 -0.04 25.10
N ALA A 199 -8.41 -1.16 25.03
CA ALA A 199 -8.38 -2.17 26.09
C ALA A 199 -7.00 -2.86 26.23
N GLN A 200 -6.22 -2.95 25.14
CA GLN A 200 -4.84 -3.43 25.16
C GLN A 200 -3.91 -2.43 25.85
N ILE A 201 -3.95 -1.16 25.44
CA ILE A 201 -3.10 -0.09 25.97
C ILE A 201 -3.32 0.12 27.48
N GLU A 202 -4.54 -0.10 27.99
CA GLU A 202 -4.79 -0.09 29.44
C GLU A 202 -3.95 -1.12 30.22
N LYS A 203 -3.61 -2.25 29.58
CA LYS A 203 -2.80 -3.33 30.16
C LYS A 203 -1.32 -3.19 29.82
N THR A 204 -1.01 -2.75 28.60
CA THR A 204 0.34 -2.65 28.05
C THR A 204 0.62 -1.23 27.52
N PRO A 205 0.67 -0.21 28.40
CA PRO A 205 0.72 1.20 27.98
C PRO A 205 1.99 1.60 27.22
N TYR A 206 3.06 0.79 27.32
CA TYR A 206 4.33 1.01 26.61
C TYR A 206 4.48 0.12 25.36
N SER A 207 3.40 -0.44 24.82
CA SER A 207 3.43 -1.16 23.54
C SER A 207 3.31 -0.16 22.38
N HIS A 208 4.43 0.17 21.74
CA HIS A 208 4.45 1.06 20.58
C HIS A 208 3.56 0.53 19.42
N LEU A 209 3.53 -0.80 19.19
CA LEU A 209 2.68 -1.39 18.15
C LEU A 209 1.18 -1.30 18.48
N ALA A 210 0.79 -1.39 19.76
CA ALA A 210 -0.62 -1.20 20.12
C ALA A 210 -1.09 0.25 19.89
N TRP A 211 -0.23 1.23 20.20
CA TRP A 211 -0.46 2.64 19.87
C TRP A 211 -0.46 2.90 18.35
N PHE A 212 0.44 2.24 17.61
CA PHE A 212 0.53 2.30 16.16
C PHE A 212 -0.78 1.83 15.51
N ASN A 213 -1.29 0.66 15.92
CA ASN A 213 -2.54 0.12 15.44
C ASN A 213 -3.75 1.02 15.79
N LEU A 214 -3.75 1.63 16.98
CA LEU A 214 -4.78 2.59 17.39
C LEU A 214 -4.74 3.86 16.52
N GLY A 215 -3.55 4.37 16.21
CA GLY A 215 -3.35 5.51 15.33
C GLY A 215 -3.88 5.25 13.92
N HIS A 216 -3.57 4.08 13.35
CA HIS A 216 -4.13 3.66 12.06
C HIS A 216 -5.66 3.58 12.09
N ALA A 217 -6.25 3.03 13.15
CA ALA A 217 -7.69 2.97 13.27
C ALA A 217 -8.37 4.36 13.33
N PHE A 218 -7.75 5.34 14.01
CA PHE A 218 -8.24 6.72 13.98
C PHE A 218 -8.04 7.39 12.62
N ALA A 219 -6.91 7.14 11.96
CA ALA A 219 -6.62 7.66 10.62
C ALA A 219 -7.60 7.13 9.58
N GLY A 220 -7.95 5.84 9.61
CA GLY A 220 -8.98 5.25 8.74
C GLY A 220 -10.37 5.88 8.94
N LYS A 221 -10.67 6.37 10.16
CA LYS A 221 -11.87 7.17 10.45
C LYS A 221 -11.71 8.67 10.15
N GLN A 222 -10.57 9.09 9.60
CA GLN A 222 -10.21 10.48 9.36
C GLN A 222 -10.26 11.36 10.63
N ASN A 223 -10.07 10.75 11.81
CA ASN A 223 -9.93 11.46 13.07
C ASN A 223 -8.46 11.82 13.27
N TRP A 224 -8.01 12.82 12.52
CA TRP A 224 -6.61 13.19 12.41
C TRP A 224 -6.01 13.63 13.75
N GLU A 225 -6.78 14.29 14.62
CA GLU A 225 -6.30 14.70 15.94
C GLU A 225 -5.95 13.48 16.81
N LYS A 226 -6.85 12.51 16.92
CA LYS A 226 -6.58 11.31 17.74
C LYS A 226 -5.56 10.38 17.12
N ALA A 227 -5.49 10.32 15.78
CA ALA A 227 -4.45 9.59 15.09
C ALA A 227 -3.07 10.17 15.43
N GLN A 228 -2.93 11.50 15.36
CA GLN A 228 -1.72 12.21 15.74
C GLN A 228 -1.32 11.90 17.19
N ASP A 229 -2.25 12.03 18.15
CA ASP A 229 -1.99 11.74 19.57
C ASP A 229 -1.45 10.30 19.75
N ALA A 230 -2.06 9.32 19.09
CA ALA A 230 -1.65 7.91 19.20
C ALA A 230 -0.26 7.68 18.59
N PHE A 231 0.03 8.24 17.41
CA PHE A 231 1.35 8.10 16.79
C PHE A 231 2.45 8.86 17.54
N GLU A 232 2.14 9.96 18.22
CA GLU A 232 3.08 10.65 19.12
C GLU A 232 3.52 9.75 20.28
N PHE A 233 2.62 8.91 20.82
CA PHE A 233 3.01 7.89 21.80
C PHE A 233 3.93 6.82 21.19
N VAL A 234 3.74 6.43 19.92
CA VAL A 234 4.62 5.46 19.25
C VAL A 234 6.07 5.94 19.27
N ILE A 235 6.32 7.16 18.79
CA ILE A 235 7.68 7.71 18.74
C ILE A 235 8.25 8.01 20.15
N ALA A 236 7.40 8.35 21.12
CA ALA A 236 7.83 8.56 22.50
C ALA A 236 8.23 7.27 23.21
N ILE A 237 7.63 6.13 22.84
CA ILE A 237 7.96 4.81 23.37
C ILE A 237 9.17 4.21 22.63
N LYS A 238 9.21 4.37 21.30
CA LYS A 238 10.24 3.80 20.44
C LYS A 238 10.72 4.83 19.42
N GLU A 239 11.75 5.58 19.80
CA GLU A 239 12.32 6.70 19.02
C GLU A 239 13.01 6.27 17.71
N ASP A 240 13.38 5.00 17.58
CA ASP A 240 14.03 4.45 16.38
C ASP A 240 13.05 3.76 15.41
N PHE A 241 11.74 3.84 15.67
CA PHE A 241 10.70 3.28 14.80
C PHE A 241 10.27 4.27 13.72
N ASP A 242 10.91 4.19 12.56
CA ASP A 242 10.69 5.07 11.41
C ASP A 242 9.23 5.12 10.94
N ALA A 243 8.51 3.99 10.97
CA ALA A 243 7.09 3.94 10.62
C ALA A 243 6.22 4.90 11.45
N GLY A 244 6.55 5.10 12.74
CA GLY A 244 5.86 6.09 13.58
C GLY A 244 5.99 7.52 13.06
N TYR A 245 7.19 7.90 12.61
CA TYR A 245 7.45 9.22 12.02
C TYR A 245 6.72 9.39 10.68
N ILE A 246 6.69 8.36 9.85
CA ILE A 246 5.95 8.36 8.57
C ILE A 246 4.46 8.58 8.83
N CYS A 247 3.87 7.88 9.79
CA CYS A 247 2.45 8.01 10.11
C CYS A 247 2.07 9.40 10.65
N ILE A 248 2.90 10.00 11.51
CA ILE A 248 2.68 11.40 11.94
C ILE A 248 2.76 12.34 10.74
N ALA A 249 3.77 12.16 9.88
CA ALA A 249 3.94 12.97 8.69
C ALA A 249 2.73 12.86 7.73
N ASP A 250 2.20 11.65 7.53
CA ASP A 250 0.99 11.40 6.74
C ASP A 250 -0.21 12.17 7.33
N VAL A 251 -0.42 12.07 8.65
CA VAL A 251 -1.51 12.81 9.34
C VAL A 251 -1.33 14.33 9.20
N LYS A 252 -0.10 14.83 9.38
CA LYS A 252 0.23 16.25 9.19
C LYS A 252 -0.02 16.72 7.75
N PHE A 253 0.33 15.88 6.78
CA PHE A 253 0.06 16.16 5.37
C PHE A 253 -1.44 16.25 5.08
N MET A 254 -2.25 15.32 5.61
CA MET A 254 -3.70 15.35 5.47
C MET A 254 -4.36 16.58 6.13
N LYS A 255 -3.72 17.14 7.17
CA LYS A 255 -4.12 18.41 7.80
C LYS A 255 -3.59 19.65 7.06
N GLU A 256 -2.92 19.48 5.92
CA GLU A 256 -2.25 20.53 5.15
C GLU A 256 -1.10 21.25 5.92
N GLU A 257 -0.59 20.63 6.99
CA GLU A 257 0.53 21.09 7.81
C GLU A 257 1.87 20.67 7.17
N TYR A 258 2.08 21.04 5.89
CA TYR A 258 3.15 20.48 5.04
C TYR A 258 4.58 20.70 5.57
N ALA A 259 4.84 21.80 6.27
CA ALA A 259 6.16 22.08 6.84
C ALA A 259 6.50 21.12 7.98
N GLU A 260 5.53 20.84 8.86
CA GLU A 260 5.70 19.88 9.94
C GLU A 260 5.78 18.45 9.39
N ALA A 261 4.92 18.10 8.42
CA ALA A 261 4.98 16.80 7.74
C ALA A 261 6.37 16.54 7.14
N LEU A 262 6.96 17.55 6.51
CA LEU A 262 8.30 17.47 5.95
C LEU A 262 9.38 17.16 7.00
N ASP A 263 9.33 17.80 8.16
CA ASP A 263 10.30 17.55 9.24
C ASP A 263 10.25 16.09 9.70
N PHE A 264 9.05 15.53 9.86
CA PHE A 264 8.87 14.12 10.24
C PHE A 264 9.31 13.14 9.13
N TYR A 265 8.99 13.40 7.85
CA TYR A 265 9.49 12.56 6.75
C TYR A 265 11.02 12.58 6.64
N LEU A 266 11.65 13.73 6.83
CA LEU A 266 13.12 13.84 6.81
C LEU A 266 13.76 13.07 7.96
N GLU A 267 13.11 13.04 9.13
CA GLU A 267 13.57 12.23 10.27
C GLU A 267 13.41 10.73 9.99
N ALA A 268 12.30 10.29 9.41
CA ALA A 268 12.14 8.90 8.97
C ALA A 268 13.24 8.47 7.97
N ILE A 269 13.58 9.34 7.01
CA ILE A 269 14.69 9.14 6.06
C ILE A 269 16.06 9.02 6.78
N ARG A 270 16.21 9.68 7.93
CA ARG A 270 17.45 9.65 8.72
C ARG A 270 17.57 8.33 9.50
N LEU A 271 16.46 7.76 9.96
CA LEU A 271 16.41 6.56 10.80
C LEU A 271 16.61 5.27 10.00
N SER A 272 16.01 5.16 8.82
CA SER A 272 16.06 3.94 8.01
C SER A 272 16.52 4.19 6.59
N LYS A 273 16.82 3.12 5.84
CA LYS A 273 17.08 3.22 4.40
C LYS A 273 15.75 3.55 3.71
N PRO A 274 15.57 4.78 3.18
CA PRO A 274 14.28 5.22 2.70
C PRO A 274 13.84 4.46 1.44
N GLN A 275 12.54 4.17 1.38
CA GLN A 275 11.88 3.54 0.24
C GLN A 275 11.39 4.61 -0.76
N LYS A 276 10.98 4.16 -1.95
CA LYS A 276 10.55 5.05 -3.05
C LYS A 276 9.36 5.92 -2.64
N GLU A 277 8.43 5.38 -1.85
CA GLU A 277 7.21 6.05 -1.37
C GLU A 277 7.57 7.22 -0.44
N LEU A 278 8.49 7.01 0.49
CA LEU A 278 8.91 8.05 1.44
C LEU A 278 9.59 9.24 0.72
N TYR A 279 10.40 8.96 -0.29
CA TYR A 279 10.97 10.01 -1.12
C TYR A 279 9.92 10.76 -1.95
N LEU A 280 8.89 10.06 -2.44
CA LEU A 280 7.80 10.69 -3.18
C LEU A 280 7.01 11.65 -2.27
N LYS A 281 6.53 11.16 -1.12
CA LYS A 281 5.81 11.97 -0.11
C LYS A 281 6.62 13.19 0.32
N THR A 282 7.93 13.04 0.49
CA THR A 282 8.83 14.17 0.79
C THR A 282 8.87 15.18 -0.38
N GLY A 283 8.92 14.70 -1.62
CA GLY A 283 8.85 15.53 -2.83
C GLY A 283 7.53 16.29 -2.93
N GLU A 284 6.41 15.65 -2.60
CA GLU A 284 5.08 16.27 -2.56
C GLU A 284 4.99 17.38 -1.51
N CYS A 285 5.54 17.17 -0.31
CA CYS A 285 5.63 18.23 0.70
C CYS A 285 6.39 19.45 0.16
N PHE A 286 7.56 19.26 -0.46
CA PHE A 286 8.30 20.36 -1.06
C PHE A 286 7.53 21.04 -2.19
N ASP A 287 6.78 20.28 -2.99
CA ASP A 287 5.94 20.83 -4.06
C ASP A 287 4.80 21.69 -3.50
N LYS A 288 4.11 21.23 -2.45
CA LYS A 288 3.06 21.98 -1.74
C LYS A 288 3.59 23.25 -1.05
N LEU A 289 4.85 23.22 -0.61
CA LEU A 289 5.58 24.36 -0.05
C LEU A 289 6.20 25.27 -1.12
N ASN A 290 6.00 24.98 -2.40
CA ASN A 290 6.58 25.70 -3.55
C ASN A 290 8.14 25.73 -3.57
N ASP A 291 8.82 24.79 -2.92
CA ASP A 291 10.27 24.56 -3.06
C ASP A 291 10.52 23.60 -4.24
N THR A 292 10.23 24.08 -5.45
CA THR A 292 10.32 23.32 -6.71
C THR A 292 11.68 22.63 -6.92
N PRO A 293 12.84 23.25 -6.61
CA PRO A 293 14.14 22.59 -6.74
C PRO A 293 14.27 21.34 -5.85
N LYS A 294 13.81 21.39 -4.59
CA LYS A 294 13.85 20.24 -3.70
C LYS A 294 12.78 19.21 -4.01
N ALA A 295 11.59 19.64 -4.41
CA ALA A 295 10.55 18.74 -4.89
C ALA A 295 11.12 17.83 -5.99
N ARG A 296 11.70 18.42 -7.04
CA ARG A 296 12.36 17.69 -8.12
C ARG A 296 13.49 16.77 -7.65
N LEU A 297 14.30 17.22 -6.69
CA LEU A 297 15.39 16.41 -6.14
C LEU A 297 14.87 15.14 -5.47
N TYR A 298 13.87 15.27 -4.60
CA TYR A 298 13.31 14.13 -3.86
C TYR A 298 12.48 13.21 -4.75
N THR A 299 11.71 13.75 -5.70
CA THR A 299 11.03 12.93 -6.72
C THR A 299 12.02 12.13 -7.57
N ARG A 300 13.17 12.71 -7.94
CA ARG A 300 14.25 11.96 -8.63
C ARG A 300 14.89 10.89 -7.75
N LYS A 301 14.99 11.10 -6.43
CA LYS A 301 15.42 10.04 -5.51
C LYS A 301 14.41 8.88 -5.47
N ALA A 302 13.11 9.17 -5.48
CA ALA A 302 12.07 8.14 -5.60
C ALA A 302 12.23 7.31 -6.88
N ILE A 303 12.45 7.97 -8.04
CA ILE A 303 12.72 7.30 -9.33
C ILE A 303 14.03 6.50 -9.31
N ALA A 304 15.05 6.97 -8.61
CA ALA A 304 16.31 6.24 -8.47
C ALA A 304 16.16 4.99 -7.59
N ALA A 305 15.29 5.05 -6.57
CA ALA A 305 14.95 3.91 -5.72
C ALA A 305 14.10 2.87 -6.47
N ASP A 306 13.17 3.31 -7.33
CA ASP A 306 12.44 2.45 -8.27
C ASP A 306 12.23 3.11 -9.64
N PRO A 307 12.96 2.64 -10.67
CA PRO A 307 12.84 3.15 -12.04
C PRO A 307 11.49 2.92 -12.73
N HIS A 308 10.57 2.15 -12.14
CA HIS A 308 9.23 1.86 -12.67
C HIS A 308 8.11 2.58 -11.90
N TYR A 309 8.45 3.48 -10.98
CA TYR A 309 7.46 4.14 -10.14
C TYR A 309 6.70 5.25 -10.89
N ALA A 310 5.55 4.88 -11.45
CA ALA A 310 4.74 5.74 -12.33
C ALA A 310 4.34 7.07 -11.66
N GLU A 311 3.93 7.02 -10.39
CA GLU A 311 3.49 8.17 -9.60
C GLU A 311 4.61 9.21 -9.44
N ALA A 312 5.86 8.76 -9.24
CA ALA A 312 7.01 9.66 -9.18
C ALA A 312 7.31 10.34 -10.52
N PHE A 313 7.11 9.64 -11.65
CA PHE A 313 7.20 10.28 -12.96
C PHE A 313 6.09 11.29 -13.20
N TYR A 314 4.87 11.00 -12.75
CA TYR A 314 3.75 11.92 -12.84
C TYR A 314 4.00 13.20 -12.03
N LEU A 315 4.40 13.08 -10.75
CA LEU A 315 4.76 14.24 -9.93
C LEU A 315 5.91 15.03 -10.54
N LEU A 316 6.92 14.37 -11.12
CA LEU A 316 8.00 15.05 -11.82
C LEU A 316 7.49 15.85 -13.02
N GLY A 317 6.50 15.32 -13.75
CA GLY A 317 5.78 16.02 -14.81
C GLY A 317 5.05 17.25 -14.30
N GLU A 318 4.28 17.11 -13.21
CA GLU A 318 3.58 18.23 -12.56
C GLU A 318 4.54 19.34 -12.11
N ILE A 319 5.70 18.96 -11.56
CA ILE A 319 6.75 19.91 -11.16
C ILE A 319 7.28 20.68 -12.38
N TYR A 320 7.57 20.00 -13.50
CA TYR A 320 8.03 20.68 -14.72
C TYR A 320 6.94 21.52 -15.38
N LYS A 321 5.67 21.09 -15.30
CA LYS A 321 4.51 21.88 -15.74
C LYS A 321 4.46 23.22 -14.99
N LYS A 322 4.63 23.23 -13.67
CA LYS A 322 4.70 24.47 -12.87
C LYS A 322 5.88 25.38 -13.25
N GLU A 323 6.97 24.81 -13.75
CA GLU A 323 8.12 25.54 -14.29
C GLU A 323 7.94 25.96 -15.77
N GLU A 324 6.78 25.67 -16.38
CA GLU A 324 6.50 25.83 -17.81
C GLU A 324 7.51 25.11 -18.73
N ASN A 325 8.17 24.08 -18.22
CA ASN A 325 9.14 23.27 -18.96
C ASN A 325 8.45 22.08 -19.63
N TRP A 326 7.60 22.39 -20.60
CA TRP A 326 6.66 21.45 -21.21
C TRP A 326 7.33 20.22 -21.83
N GLN A 327 8.48 20.36 -22.48
CA GLN A 327 9.18 19.19 -23.06
C GLN A 327 9.67 18.20 -22.00
N GLN A 328 10.13 18.69 -20.84
CA GLN A 328 10.53 17.81 -19.74
C GLN A 328 9.30 17.22 -19.03
N ALA A 329 8.21 17.97 -18.94
CA ALA A 329 6.94 17.49 -18.43
C ALA A 329 6.42 16.32 -19.29
N ILE A 330 6.36 16.48 -20.62
CA ILE A 330 5.97 15.43 -21.58
C ILE A 330 6.82 14.17 -21.36
N SER A 331 8.15 14.30 -21.32
CA SER A 331 9.02 13.13 -21.15
C SER A 331 8.78 12.39 -19.83
N ALA A 332 8.42 13.11 -18.76
CA ALA A 332 8.07 12.52 -17.48
C ALA A 332 6.69 11.84 -17.53
N TYR A 333 5.67 12.52 -18.04
CA TYR A 333 4.32 11.97 -18.19
C TYR A 333 4.28 10.74 -19.11
N GLU A 334 5.00 10.74 -20.23
CA GLU A 334 5.10 9.58 -21.11
C GLU A 334 5.64 8.33 -20.38
N ARG A 335 6.57 8.51 -19.44
CA ARG A 335 7.05 7.42 -18.60
C ARG A 335 5.99 6.98 -17.58
N ALA A 336 5.27 7.91 -16.97
CA ALA A 336 4.16 7.59 -16.08
C ALA A 336 3.09 6.76 -16.80
N VAL A 337 2.63 7.22 -17.97
CA VAL A 337 1.66 6.53 -18.84
C VAL A 337 2.21 5.18 -19.31
N LYS A 338 3.50 5.08 -19.64
CA LYS A 338 4.11 3.79 -20.03
C LYS A 338 3.97 2.72 -18.94
N PHE A 339 4.14 3.09 -17.68
CA PHE A 339 4.07 2.17 -16.54
C PHE A 339 2.64 1.96 -16.05
N ASN A 340 1.76 2.94 -16.17
CA ASN A 340 0.33 2.80 -15.90
C ASN A 340 -0.50 3.51 -17.00
N LYS A 341 -0.94 2.72 -17.99
CA LYS A 341 -1.56 3.22 -19.22
C LYS A 341 -3.01 3.63 -19.08
N GLU A 342 -3.68 3.16 -18.03
CA GLU A 342 -5.12 3.35 -17.81
C GLU A 342 -5.39 4.44 -16.77
N ASN A 343 -4.33 4.99 -16.13
CA ASN A 343 -4.49 6.08 -15.19
C ASN A 343 -4.86 7.37 -15.95
N ILE A 344 -6.09 7.84 -15.73
CA ILE A 344 -6.66 9.00 -16.40
C ILE A 344 -5.90 10.29 -16.07
N ASP A 345 -5.46 10.47 -14.82
CA ASP A 345 -4.72 11.68 -14.42
C ASP A 345 -3.39 11.79 -15.18
N TYR A 346 -2.72 10.66 -15.43
CA TYR A 346 -1.46 10.64 -16.18
C TYR A 346 -1.69 10.96 -17.67
N LEU A 347 -2.78 10.43 -18.24
CA LEU A 347 -3.18 10.72 -19.61
C LEU A 347 -3.57 12.20 -19.77
N LEU A 348 -4.32 12.76 -18.82
CA LEU A 348 -4.71 14.17 -18.81
C LEU A 348 -3.50 15.08 -18.73
N GLY A 349 -2.59 14.83 -17.77
CA GLY A 349 -1.35 15.62 -17.65
C GLY A 349 -0.50 15.58 -18.92
N LEU A 350 -0.42 14.43 -19.59
CA LEU A 350 0.28 14.30 -20.88
C LEU A 350 -0.44 15.04 -22.02
N ALA A 351 -1.77 14.92 -22.12
CA ALA A 351 -2.57 15.57 -23.14
C ALA A 351 -2.51 17.10 -23.02
N ASP A 352 -2.63 17.62 -21.80
CA ASP A 352 -2.48 19.04 -21.49
C ASP A 352 -1.08 19.54 -21.89
N ALA A 353 -0.04 18.78 -21.57
CA ALA A 353 1.32 19.15 -21.94
C ALA A 353 1.52 19.15 -23.47
N TYR A 354 0.86 18.24 -24.21
CA TYR A 354 0.87 18.23 -25.66
C TYR A 354 0.11 19.41 -26.29
N LEU A 355 -1.02 19.83 -25.70
CA LEU A 355 -1.72 21.05 -26.12
C LEU A 355 -0.81 22.28 -26.00
N GLN A 356 -0.08 22.41 -24.90
CA GLN A 356 0.79 23.56 -24.63
C GLN A 356 2.00 23.68 -25.58
N VAL A 357 2.44 22.56 -26.17
CA VAL A 357 3.50 22.55 -27.20
C VAL A 357 2.95 22.49 -28.63
N GLU A 358 1.64 22.67 -28.81
CA GLU A 358 0.93 22.63 -30.10
C GLU A 358 1.04 21.27 -30.84
N GLU A 359 1.31 20.17 -30.14
CA GLU A 359 1.24 18.81 -30.69
C GLU A 359 -0.21 18.28 -30.62
N LEU A 360 -1.11 19.00 -31.30
CA LEU A 360 -2.57 18.86 -31.18
C LEU A 360 -3.06 17.45 -31.56
N ASP A 361 -2.49 16.82 -32.60
CA ASP A 361 -2.83 15.46 -33.01
C ASP A 361 -2.63 14.44 -31.88
N ARG A 362 -1.56 14.60 -31.09
CA ARG A 362 -1.26 13.70 -29.97
C ARG A 362 -2.15 13.97 -28.77
N ALA A 363 -2.43 15.23 -28.48
CA ALA A 363 -3.36 15.61 -27.41
C ALA A 363 -4.76 15.04 -27.68
N VAL A 364 -5.29 15.22 -28.89
CA VAL A 364 -6.60 14.69 -29.31
C VAL A 364 -6.64 13.17 -29.15
N ALA A 365 -5.63 12.43 -29.63
CA ALA A 365 -5.60 10.98 -29.50
C ALA A 365 -5.66 10.49 -28.04
N LEU A 366 -5.03 11.23 -27.11
CA LEU A 366 -5.10 10.91 -25.68
C LEU A 366 -6.46 11.25 -25.09
N PHE A 367 -7.06 12.37 -25.45
CA PHE A 367 -8.41 12.73 -24.99
C PHE A 367 -9.49 11.77 -25.54
N GLU A 368 -9.35 11.29 -26.78
CA GLU A 368 -10.18 10.21 -27.34
C GLU A 368 -10.04 8.94 -26.50
N GLN A 369 -8.81 8.53 -26.17
CA GLN A 369 -8.55 7.38 -25.32
C GLN A 369 -9.17 7.54 -23.91
N ILE A 370 -9.05 8.72 -23.30
CA ILE A 370 -9.66 9.03 -22.00
C ILE A 370 -11.18 8.90 -22.11
N LEU A 371 -11.79 9.49 -23.14
CA LEU A 371 -13.24 9.48 -23.32
C LEU A 371 -13.79 8.06 -23.56
N ASP A 372 -13.06 7.23 -24.31
CA ASP A 372 -13.40 5.82 -24.53
C ASP A 372 -13.39 5.03 -23.20
N SER A 373 -12.44 5.34 -22.31
CA SER A 373 -12.31 4.69 -20.99
C SER A 373 -13.34 5.17 -19.96
N ASP A 374 -13.61 6.47 -19.91
CA ASP A 374 -14.53 7.10 -18.97
C ASP A 374 -15.46 8.10 -19.66
N SER A 375 -16.44 7.59 -20.38
CA SER A 375 -17.39 8.44 -21.06
C SER A 375 -18.43 9.09 -20.13
N LYS A 376 -18.42 8.81 -18.82
CA LYS A 376 -19.44 9.28 -17.87
C LYS A 376 -19.10 10.64 -17.28
N PHE A 377 -17.81 10.99 -17.21
CA PHE A 377 -17.39 12.28 -16.70
C PHE A 377 -17.49 13.37 -17.77
N LYS A 378 -18.27 14.42 -17.50
CA LYS A 378 -18.52 15.54 -18.43
C LYS A 378 -17.23 16.25 -18.86
N GLY A 379 -16.26 16.38 -17.96
CA GLY A 379 -14.99 17.07 -18.22
C GLY A 379 -14.22 16.48 -19.40
N HIS A 380 -14.26 15.16 -19.60
CA HIS A 380 -13.53 14.51 -20.70
C HIS A 380 -14.09 14.87 -22.07
N TRP A 381 -15.42 15.00 -22.19
CA TRP A 381 -16.08 15.48 -23.42
C TRP A 381 -15.69 16.93 -23.73
N ILE A 382 -15.65 17.76 -22.69
CA ILE A 382 -15.28 19.18 -22.80
C ILE A 382 -13.83 19.33 -23.25
N ASN A 383 -12.92 18.59 -22.62
CA ASN A 383 -11.49 18.63 -22.96
C ASN A 383 -11.23 18.17 -24.39
N LEU A 384 -11.87 17.07 -24.83
CA LEU A 384 -11.74 16.61 -26.22
C LEU A 384 -12.35 17.60 -27.22
N ALA A 385 -13.52 18.20 -26.91
CA ALA A 385 -14.13 19.21 -27.77
C ALA A 385 -13.24 20.47 -27.90
N ALA A 386 -12.64 20.91 -26.79
CA ALA A 386 -11.68 22.01 -26.78
C ALA A 386 -10.42 21.65 -27.60
N ALA A 387 -9.89 20.44 -27.45
CA ALA A 387 -8.73 19.98 -28.23
C ALA A 387 -9.01 19.95 -29.74
N TYR A 388 -10.16 19.42 -30.19
CA TYR A 388 -10.57 19.50 -31.59
C TYR A 388 -10.74 20.94 -32.07
N PHE A 389 -11.26 21.82 -31.21
CA PHE A 389 -11.44 23.23 -31.53
C PHE A 389 -10.09 23.93 -31.75
N GLU A 390 -9.11 23.70 -30.88
CA GLU A 390 -7.73 24.22 -31.04
C GLU A 390 -7.07 23.65 -32.30
N MET A 391 -7.34 22.38 -32.65
CA MET A 391 -6.92 21.75 -33.90
C MET A 391 -7.62 22.31 -35.14
N GLN A 392 -8.58 23.23 -34.97
CA GLN A 392 -9.45 23.79 -36.02
C GLN A 392 -10.35 22.76 -36.70
N ASP A 393 -10.50 21.56 -36.12
CA ASP A 393 -11.49 20.58 -36.53
C ASP A 393 -12.84 20.90 -35.86
N TYR A 394 -13.43 21.99 -36.32
CA TYR A 394 -14.71 22.47 -35.80
C TYR A 394 -15.84 21.46 -36.04
N GLU A 395 -15.76 20.66 -37.10
CA GLU A 395 -16.78 19.65 -37.39
C GLU A 395 -16.79 18.55 -36.32
N ALA A 396 -15.61 18.02 -35.98
CA ALA A 396 -15.47 17.03 -34.90
C ALA A 396 -15.90 17.61 -33.55
N ALA A 397 -15.41 18.81 -33.19
CA ALA A 397 -15.74 19.47 -31.93
C ALA A 397 -17.27 19.65 -31.75
N PHE A 398 -17.95 20.13 -32.78
CA PHE A 398 -19.39 20.39 -32.73
C PHE A 398 -20.24 19.13 -32.80
N THR A 399 -19.76 18.07 -33.46
CA THR A 399 -20.41 16.77 -33.43
C THR A 399 -20.34 16.18 -32.03
N LEU A 400 -19.15 16.20 -31.42
CA LEU A 400 -18.93 15.72 -30.07
C LEU A 400 -19.78 16.46 -29.03
N LEU A 401 -19.89 17.80 -29.12
CA LEU A 401 -20.71 18.59 -28.19
C LEU A 401 -22.22 18.32 -28.35
N LYS A 402 -22.69 17.94 -29.54
CA LYS A 402 -24.08 17.51 -29.73
C LYS A 402 -24.34 16.15 -29.08
N GLU A 403 -23.38 15.24 -29.16
CA GLU A 403 -23.45 13.95 -28.48
C GLU A 403 -23.42 14.13 -26.95
N ALA A 404 -22.53 15.00 -26.46
CA ALA A 404 -22.46 15.37 -25.04
C ALA A 404 -23.78 15.97 -24.54
N GLU A 405 -24.39 16.90 -25.28
CA GLU A 405 -25.70 17.49 -24.93
C GLU A 405 -26.80 16.41 -24.80
N LEU A 406 -26.83 15.44 -25.71
CA LEU A 406 -27.81 14.34 -25.66
C LEU A 406 -27.55 13.41 -24.47
N LYS A 407 -26.29 13.16 -24.14
CA LYS A 407 -25.90 12.28 -23.04
C LYS A 407 -26.17 12.89 -21.67
N PHE A 408 -25.95 14.19 -21.53
CA PHE A 408 -26.09 14.95 -20.29
C PHE A 408 -27.28 15.92 -20.40
N GLU A 409 -28.44 15.40 -20.76
CA GLU A 409 -29.64 16.21 -20.95
C GLU A 409 -30.01 16.98 -19.67
N GLY A 410 -30.26 18.28 -19.81
CA GLY A 410 -30.63 19.17 -18.70
C GLY A 410 -29.47 19.86 -18.00
N GLU A 411 -28.22 19.53 -18.35
CA GLU A 411 -27.02 20.18 -17.84
C GLU A 411 -26.69 21.44 -18.66
N ALA A 412 -26.73 22.61 -18.01
CA ALA A 412 -26.57 23.89 -18.69
C ALA A 412 -25.11 24.22 -19.07
N ASP A 413 -24.13 23.68 -18.33
CA ASP A 413 -22.69 23.92 -18.53
C ASP A 413 -22.20 23.50 -19.92
N ILE A 414 -22.61 22.33 -20.41
CA ILE A 414 -22.25 21.84 -21.76
C ILE A 414 -22.83 22.77 -22.84
N LEU A 415 -24.04 23.29 -22.64
CA LEU A 415 -24.65 24.22 -23.57
C LEU A 415 -23.92 25.58 -23.59
N TYR A 416 -23.44 26.06 -22.45
CA TYR A 416 -22.61 27.26 -22.38
C TYR A 416 -21.28 27.07 -23.11
N ILE A 417 -20.61 25.93 -22.91
CA ILE A 417 -19.35 25.59 -23.60
C ILE A 417 -19.58 25.49 -25.12
N LYS A 418 -20.66 24.81 -25.52
CA LYS A 418 -21.08 24.70 -26.92
C LYS A 418 -21.40 26.08 -27.54
N ALA A 419 -22.09 26.94 -26.81
CA ALA A 419 -22.36 28.31 -27.24
C ALA A 419 -21.06 29.10 -27.44
N ALA A 420 -20.14 29.03 -26.48
CA ALA A 420 -18.85 29.71 -26.51
C ALA A 420 -18.01 29.29 -27.73
N LEU A 421 -17.89 27.98 -27.96
CA LEU A 421 -17.12 27.43 -29.08
C LEU A 421 -17.75 27.77 -30.44
N TYR A 422 -19.08 27.66 -30.58
CA TYR A 422 -19.75 28.13 -31.82
C TYR A 422 -19.55 29.62 -32.06
N TYR A 423 -19.60 30.43 -31.00
CA TYR A 423 -19.42 31.87 -31.11
C TYR A 423 -18.01 32.20 -31.62
N LYS A 424 -16.98 31.53 -31.09
CA LYS A 424 -15.59 31.68 -31.52
C LYS A 424 -15.33 31.20 -32.95
N ALA A 425 -15.95 30.09 -33.36
CA ALA A 425 -15.89 29.66 -34.77
C ALA A 425 -16.69 30.56 -35.73
N GLY A 426 -17.37 31.59 -35.24
CA GLY A 426 -18.18 32.52 -36.04
C GLY A 426 -19.57 31.98 -36.42
N ASN A 427 -19.98 30.82 -35.90
CA ASN A 427 -21.31 30.27 -36.09
C ASN A 427 -22.31 30.88 -35.08
N LYS A 428 -22.60 32.17 -35.29
CA LYS A 428 -23.40 32.99 -34.36
C LYS A 428 -24.82 32.47 -34.15
N HIS A 429 -25.42 31.83 -35.17
CA HIS A 429 -26.79 31.34 -35.04
C HIS A 429 -26.89 30.19 -34.03
N GLU A 430 -26.05 29.16 -34.19
CA GLU A 430 -26.01 28.01 -33.28
C GLU A 430 -25.51 28.39 -31.88
N ALA A 431 -24.60 29.38 -31.82
CA ALA A 431 -24.11 29.93 -30.57
C ALA A 431 -25.25 30.54 -29.73
N ILE A 432 -26.07 31.41 -30.35
CA ILE A 432 -27.18 32.08 -29.67
C ILE A 432 -28.24 31.06 -29.25
N LEU A 433 -28.59 30.09 -30.11
CA LEU A 433 -29.55 29.04 -29.77
C LEU A 433 -29.11 28.21 -28.55
N SER A 434 -27.82 27.84 -28.51
CA SER A 434 -27.25 27.09 -27.39
C SER A 434 -27.21 27.94 -26.12
N LEU A 435 -26.87 29.22 -26.23
CA LEU A 435 -26.83 30.18 -25.13
C LEU A 435 -28.21 30.42 -24.51
N GLU A 436 -29.23 30.70 -25.32
CA GLU A 436 -30.61 30.89 -24.85
C GLU A 436 -31.12 29.63 -24.13
N LYS A 437 -30.84 28.45 -24.66
CA LYS A 437 -31.18 27.17 -24.02
C LYS A 437 -30.47 26.99 -22.67
N ALA A 438 -29.18 27.34 -22.59
CA ALA A 438 -28.40 27.27 -21.36
C ALA A 438 -28.94 28.23 -20.28
N LEU A 439 -29.24 29.48 -20.66
CA LEU A 439 -29.78 30.52 -19.78
C LEU A 439 -31.16 30.12 -19.19
N MET A 440 -32.01 29.49 -20.01
CA MET A 440 -33.30 28.98 -19.54
C MET A 440 -33.18 27.83 -18.52
N LEU A 441 -32.14 27.00 -18.63
CA LEU A 441 -31.91 25.89 -17.71
C LEU A 441 -31.27 26.35 -16.40
N ASN A 442 -30.22 27.17 -16.49
CA ASN A 442 -29.54 27.73 -15.33
C ASN A 442 -28.81 29.02 -15.69
N PHE A 443 -29.38 30.16 -15.29
CA PHE A 443 -28.82 31.47 -15.54
C PHE A 443 -27.45 31.67 -14.86
N ASP A 444 -27.24 31.18 -13.65
CA ASP A 444 -26.06 31.51 -12.83
C ASP A 444 -24.74 31.00 -13.44
N LEU A 445 -24.82 29.99 -14.33
CA LEU A 445 -23.67 29.37 -14.99
C LEU A 445 -23.18 30.11 -16.24
N HIS A 446 -23.78 31.23 -16.64
CA HIS A 446 -23.33 32.00 -17.82
C HIS A 446 -21.85 32.41 -17.79
N LYS A 447 -21.26 32.50 -16.59
CA LYS A 447 -19.85 32.83 -16.37
C LYS A 447 -18.89 31.81 -17.01
N VAL A 448 -19.32 30.56 -17.19
CA VAL A 448 -18.52 29.49 -17.83
C VAL A 448 -18.04 29.91 -19.23
N ILE A 449 -18.83 30.72 -19.96
CA ILE A 449 -18.40 31.24 -21.27
C ILE A 449 -17.15 32.11 -21.15
N PHE A 450 -17.07 32.92 -20.11
CA PHE A 450 -15.96 33.85 -19.88
C PHE A 450 -14.74 33.14 -19.30
N ASP A 451 -14.96 32.09 -18.49
CA ASP A 451 -13.87 31.25 -18.00
C ASP A 451 -13.17 30.53 -19.17
N LEU A 452 -13.92 30.12 -20.20
CA LEU A 452 -13.35 29.50 -21.41
C LEU A 452 -12.70 30.53 -22.34
N PHE A 453 -13.29 31.72 -22.48
CA PHE A 453 -12.77 32.79 -23.32
C PHE A 453 -13.00 34.16 -22.66
N GLU A 454 -12.01 34.66 -21.92
CA GLU A 454 -12.11 35.91 -21.14
C GLU A 454 -12.57 37.11 -21.99
N GLU A 455 -12.10 37.19 -23.24
CA GLU A 455 -12.43 38.27 -24.17
C GLU A 455 -13.91 38.33 -24.57
N LEU A 456 -14.70 37.28 -24.32
CA LEU A 456 -16.16 37.32 -24.52
C LEU A 456 -16.89 38.12 -23.44
N ALA A 457 -16.25 38.42 -22.30
CA ALA A 457 -16.83 39.23 -21.23
C ALA A 457 -17.11 40.67 -21.66
N ASP A 458 -16.43 41.16 -22.71
CA ASP A 458 -16.60 42.50 -23.26
C ASP A 458 -17.49 42.52 -24.52
N ASP A 459 -18.04 41.37 -24.97
CA ASP A 459 -18.88 41.31 -26.18
C ASP A 459 -20.29 41.86 -25.90
N PRO A 460 -20.67 43.01 -26.50
CA PRO A 460 -21.92 43.68 -26.19
C PRO A 460 -23.16 42.89 -26.66
N VAL A 461 -23.03 42.04 -27.69
CA VAL A 461 -24.14 41.23 -28.18
C VAL A 461 -24.42 40.10 -27.20
N LEU A 462 -23.37 39.42 -26.75
CA LEU A 462 -23.48 38.32 -25.81
C LEU A 462 -24.01 38.79 -24.45
N LEU A 463 -23.47 39.90 -23.93
CA LEU A 463 -23.96 40.52 -22.70
C LEU A 463 -25.43 40.96 -22.80
N GLN A 464 -25.84 41.53 -23.94
CA GLN A 464 -27.22 41.94 -24.15
C GLN A 464 -28.18 40.75 -24.13
N ILE A 465 -27.79 39.59 -24.67
CA ILE A 465 -28.60 38.37 -24.62
C ILE A 465 -28.68 37.86 -23.18
N ILE A 466 -27.55 37.77 -22.47
CA ILE A 466 -27.53 37.31 -21.07
C ILE A 466 -28.43 38.18 -20.19
N GLU A 467 -28.34 39.51 -20.28
CA GLU A 467 -29.17 40.44 -19.49
C GLU A 467 -30.68 40.30 -19.76
N GLN A 468 -31.11 39.80 -20.93
CA GLN A 468 -32.54 39.57 -21.20
C GLN A 468 -33.13 38.42 -20.38
N TYR A 469 -32.29 37.51 -19.88
CA TYR A 469 -32.69 36.35 -19.08
C TYR A 469 -32.39 36.55 -17.59
N ARG A 470 -31.97 37.75 -17.20
CA ARG A 470 -31.76 38.13 -15.81
C ARG A 470 -33.11 38.51 -15.18
N ASP A 471 -33.60 37.67 -14.28
CA ASP A 471 -34.83 37.93 -13.50
C ASP A 471 -34.71 39.13 -12.54
#